data_AF-A0A7W4CV29-F1
#
_entry.id   AF-A0A7W4CV29-F1
#
_cell.length_a   1.000
_cell.length_b   1.000
_cell.length_c   1.000
_cell.angle_alpha   90.00
_cell.angle_beta   90.00
_cell.angle_gamma   90.00
#
_symmetry.space_group_name_H-M   'P 1'
#
loop_
_entity.id
_entity.type
_entity.pdbx_description
1 polymer ?
#
loop_
_entity_poly.entity_id
_entity_poly.type
_entity_poly.pdbx_seq_one_letter_code
_entity_poly.pdbx_strand_id
1 'polypeptide(L)'
;MNDSQKARYRRSLGQFLKFGIVGGSGVLVNMVVAVVMNRLNGGSQNAQDIVWSIPASEFNLRFTAVVWIVAFLVANLYNFQLNRWWTFKSTKHATWWAEFWPFLAVGSVAAAVGLVIKILLTNPSSPVYLPEPYFHEERGLNSREYWAQLIAIMLTMPINFIVNKVWTFRAVRSSKLTVAEAPVEERPTV
;
A
#
# COMPACT_ATOMS: atom_id res chain seq x y z
N MET A 1 16.98 -22.35 18.25
CA MET A 1 16.90 -21.54 17.01
C MET A 1 18.29 -21.50 16.39
N ASN A 2 18.48 -22.19 15.25
CA ASN A 2 19.80 -22.38 14.62
C ASN A 2 20.30 -21.07 13.97
N ASP A 3 21.61 -20.90 13.81
CA ASP A 3 22.21 -19.65 13.32
C ASP A 3 21.76 -19.25 11.90
N SER A 4 21.39 -20.24 11.08
CA SER A 4 20.77 -20.02 9.77
C SER A 4 19.37 -19.36 9.88
N GLN A 5 18.59 -19.74 10.89
CA GLN A 5 17.28 -19.14 11.18
C GLN A 5 17.44 -17.70 11.68
N LYS A 6 18.41 -17.45 12.58
CA LYS A 6 18.74 -16.09 13.07
C LYS A 6 19.17 -15.16 11.92
N ALA A 7 20.04 -15.63 11.02
CA ALA A 7 20.52 -14.84 9.89
C ALA A 7 19.41 -14.53 8.85
N ARG A 8 18.46 -15.47 8.65
CA ARG A 8 17.30 -15.25 7.76
C ARG A 8 16.29 -14.29 8.37
N TYR A 9 16.09 -14.37 9.68
CA TYR A 9 15.24 -13.45 10.44
C TYR A 9 15.79 -12.02 10.41
N ARG A 10 17.08 -11.83 10.71
CA ARG A 10 17.75 -10.50 10.63
C ARG A 10 17.63 -9.86 9.25
N ARG A 11 17.83 -10.63 8.17
CA ARG A 11 17.64 -10.14 6.80
C ARG A 11 16.20 -9.76 6.50
N SER A 12 15.24 -10.53 6.99
CA SER A 12 13.81 -10.24 6.80
C SER A 12 13.37 -9.00 7.57
N LEU A 13 13.87 -8.80 8.79
CA LEU A 13 13.61 -7.61 9.59
C LEU A 13 14.19 -6.35 8.94
N GLY A 14 15.42 -6.41 8.42
CA GLY A 14 16.01 -5.28 7.67
C GLY A 14 15.23 -4.91 6.40
N GLN A 15 14.65 -5.90 5.70
CA GLN A 15 13.76 -5.65 4.56
C GLN A 15 12.43 -5.01 4.99
N PHE A 16 11.86 -5.46 6.10
CA PHE A 16 10.63 -4.89 6.65
C PHE A 16 10.82 -3.43 7.07
N LEU A 17 11.93 -3.11 7.75
CA LEU A 17 12.24 -1.73 8.15
C LEU A 17 12.40 -0.81 6.93
N LYS A 18 13.14 -1.25 5.90
CA LYS A 18 13.26 -0.50 4.64
C LYS A 18 11.91 -0.30 3.97
N PHE A 19 11.10 -1.36 3.90
CA PHE A 19 9.74 -1.27 3.35
C PHE A 19 8.86 -0.32 4.16
N GLY A 20 8.98 -0.31 5.49
CA GLY A 20 8.27 0.61 6.36
C GLY A 20 8.68 2.06 6.16
N ILE A 21 9.97 2.34 5.97
CA ILE A 21 10.48 3.68 5.64
C ILE A 21 9.93 4.15 4.28
N VAL A 22 10.00 3.28 3.26
CA VAL A 22 9.43 3.57 1.94
C VAL A 22 7.93 3.82 2.05
N GLY A 23 7.18 2.91 2.67
CA GLY A 23 5.74 3.01 2.86
C GLY A 23 5.33 4.28 3.61
N GLY A 24 6.05 4.64 4.68
CA GLY A 24 5.85 5.88 5.42
C GLY A 24 6.07 7.12 4.57
N SER A 25 7.11 7.13 3.71
CA SER A 25 7.31 8.23 2.77
C SER A 25 6.19 8.33 1.72
N GLY A 26 5.62 7.21 1.29
CA GLY A 26 4.42 7.21 0.43
C GLY A 26 3.18 7.80 1.10
N VAL A 27 3.01 7.60 2.41
CA VAL A 27 1.92 8.25 3.17
C VAL A 27 2.08 9.77 3.15
N LEU A 28 3.30 10.28 3.32
CA LEU A 28 3.55 11.73 3.23
C LEU A 28 3.25 12.25 1.81
N VAL A 29 3.66 11.52 0.77
CA VAL A 29 3.33 11.87 -0.63
C VAL A 29 1.82 11.89 -0.85
N ASN A 30 1.09 10.90 -0.32
CA ASN A 30 -0.38 10.86 -0.39
C ASN A 30 -1.00 12.12 0.22
N MET A 31 -0.57 12.49 1.43
CA MET A 31 -1.08 13.68 2.13
C MET A 31 -0.75 14.97 1.35
N VAL A 32 0.45 15.08 0.79
CA VAL A 32 0.83 16.24 -0.03
C VAL A 32 -0.07 16.37 -1.26
N VAL A 33 -0.30 15.28 -1.98
CA VAL A 33 -1.20 15.27 -3.16
C VAL A 33 -2.60 15.70 -2.76
N ALA A 34 -3.13 15.16 -1.65
CA ALA A 34 -4.45 15.51 -1.16
C ALA A 34 -4.57 17.00 -0.80
N VAL A 35 -3.57 17.57 -0.14
CA VAL A 35 -3.53 19.01 0.19
C VAL A 35 -3.46 19.85 -1.08
N VAL A 36 -2.60 19.49 -2.03
CA VAL A 36 -2.44 20.23 -3.30
C VAL A 36 -3.75 20.23 -4.08
N MET A 37 -4.39 19.07 -4.27
CA MET A 37 -5.64 18.98 -5.03
C MET A 37 -6.76 19.77 -4.38
N ASN A 38 -6.93 19.67 -3.05
CA ASN A 38 -7.94 20.46 -2.35
C ASN A 38 -7.65 21.96 -2.43
N ARG A 39 -6.39 22.37 -2.34
CA ARG A 39 -6.00 23.78 -2.46
C ARG A 39 -6.26 24.33 -3.87
N LEU A 40 -6.02 23.53 -4.91
CA LEU A 40 -6.36 23.89 -6.29
C LEU A 40 -7.87 23.96 -6.52
N ASN A 41 -8.65 23.18 -5.78
CA ASN A 41 -10.11 23.23 -5.81
C ASN A 41 -10.71 24.34 -4.92
N GLY A 42 -9.93 25.35 -4.51
CA GLY A 42 -10.42 26.45 -3.68
C GLY A 42 -10.47 26.16 -2.17
N GLY A 43 -9.90 25.05 -1.73
CA GLY A 43 -9.81 24.65 -0.33
C GLY A 43 -10.55 23.35 -0.02
N SER A 44 -10.27 22.75 1.14
CA SER A 44 -10.90 21.50 1.57
C SER A 44 -12.41 21.62 1.83
N GLN A 45 -12.93 22.84 1.95
CA GLN A 45 -14.37 23.10 2.05
C GLN A 45 -15.14 22.63 0.80
N ASN A 46 -14.50 22.67 -0.37
CA ASN A 46 -15.06 22.24 -1.66
C ASN A 46 -14.86 20.73 -1.90
N ALA A 47 -14.35 19.98 -0.93
CA ALA A 47 -14.10 18.55 -1.09
C ALA A 47 -15.39 17.75 -1.31
N GLN A 48 -16.55 18.26 -0.89
CA GLN A 48 -17.83 17.59 -1.08
C GLN A 48 -18.52 17.97 -2.39
N ASP A 49 -17.94 18.85 -3.20
CA ASP A 49 -18.52 19.29 -4.45
C ASP A 49 -18.71 18.10 -5.40
N ILE A 50 -19.84 18.11 -6.10
CA ILE A 50 -20.20 17.05 -7.04
C ILE A 50 -19.40 17.29 -8.32
N VAL A 51 -18.49 16.36 -8.62
CA VAL A 51 -17.73 16.34 -9.87
C VAL A 51 -18.55 15.70 -10.98
N TRP A 52 -19.29 14.63 -10.64
CA TRP A 52 -20.14 13.94 -11.60
C TRP A 52 -21.32 13.26 -10.90
N SER A 53 -22.54 13.53 -11.37
CA SER A 53 -23.74 12.83 -10.96
C SER A 53 -23.96 11.55 -11.76
N ILE A 54 -24.23 10.44 -11.07
CA ILE A 54 -24.51 9.16 -11.73
C ILE A 54 -25.97 9.16 -12.19
N PRO A 55 -26.25 9.05 -13.51
CA PRO A 55 -27.61 9.05 -14.03
C PRO A 55 -28.44 7.92 -13.39
N ALA A 56 -29.68 8.22 -13.03
CA ALA A 56 -30.62 7.29 -12.40
C ALA A 56 -30.24 6.78 -10.99
N SER A 57 -29.38 7.51 -10.24
CA SER A 57 -29.12 7.23 -8.82
C SER A 57 -28.97 8.50 -7.98
N GLU A 58 -29.12 8.40 -6.66
CA GLU A 58 -28.80 9.49 -5.72
C GLU A 58 -27.29 9.64 -5.45
N PHE A 59 -26.48 8.70 -5.96
CA PHE A 59 -25.04 8.69 -5.75
C PHE A 59 -24.35 9.66 -6.69
N ASN A 60 -23.39 10.39 -6.13
CA ASN A 60 -22.61 11.40 -6.84
C ASN A 60 -21.13 11.14 -6.58
N LEU A 61 -20.32 11.23 -7.64
CA LEU A 61 -18.87 11.28 -7.51
C LEU A 61 -18.48 12.67 -7.01
N ARG A 62 -18.04 12.73 -5.75
CA ARG A 62 -17.60 13.96 -5.10
C ARG A 62 -16.10 14.16 -5.26
N PHE A 63 -15.65 15.41 -5.16
CA PHE A 63 -14.24 15.75 -5.31
C PHE A 63 -13.34 14.99 -4.32
N THR A 64 -13.80 14.75 -3.09
CA THR A 64 -13.10 13.96 -2.08
C THR A 64 -12.77 12.54 -2.54
N ALA A 65 -13.68 11.89 -3.27
CA ALA A 65 -13.44 10.55 -3.82
C ALA A 65 -12.37 10.59 -4.92
N VAL A 66 -12.39 11.64 -5.75
CA VAL A 66 -11.36 11.87 -6.78
C VAL A 66 -9.99 12.07 -6.12
N VAL A 67 -9.91 12.94 -5.10
CA VAL A 67 -8.68 13.18 -4.34
C VAL A 67 -8.17 11.89 -3.70
N TRP A 68 -9.05 11.10 -3.08
CA TRP A 68 -8.69 9.83 -2.45
C TRP A 68 -8.05 8.87 -3.45
N ILE A 69 -8.67 8.69 -4.63
CA ILE A 69 -8.17 7.80 -5.68
C ILE A 69 -6.84 8.30 -6.22
N VAL A 70 -6.74 9.58 -6.57
CA VAL A 70 -5.51 10.16 -7.16
C VAL A 70 -4.35 10.13 -6.17
N ALA A 71 -4.58 10.54 -4.93
CA ALA A 71 -3.55 10.50 -3.88
C ALA A 71 -3.06 9.07 -3.62
N PHE A 72 -3.96 8.09 -3.62
CA PHE A 72 -3.60 6.67 -3.54
C PHE A 72 -2.71 6.24 -4.71
N LEU A 73 -3.13 6.52 -5.94
CA LEU A 73 -2.38 6.10 -7.15
C LEU A 73 -0.98 6.72 -7.20
N VAL A 74 -0.85 8.02 -6.88
CA VAL A 74 0.43 8.72 -6.88
C VAL A 74 1.36 8.15 -5.80
N ALA A 75 0.86 7.97 -4.58
CA ALA A 75 1.64 7.38 -3.49
C ALA A 75 2.05 5.93 -3.79
N ASN A 76 1.15 5.16 -4.41
CA ASN A 76 1.42 3.79 -4.79
C ASN A 76 2.49 3.70 -5.88
N LEU A 77 2.42 4.56 -6.90
CA LEU A 77 3.46 4.68 -7.93
C LEU A 77 4.80 5.11 -7.33
N TYR A 78 4.82 6.10 -6.45
CA TYR A 78 6.01 6.53 -5.73
C TYR A 78 6.63 5.38 -4.92
N ASN A 79 5.81 4.65 -4.15
CA ASN A 79 6.26 3.50 -3.37
C ASN A 79 6.79 2.36 -4.25
N PHE A 80 6.16 2.09 -5.39
CA PHE A 80 6.64 1.13 -6.37
C PHE A 80 8.02 1.51 -6.88
N GLN A 81 8.17 2.76 -7.33
CA GLN A 81 9.40 3.24 -7.94
C GLN A 81 10.56 3.26 -6.92
N LEU A 82 10.29 3.68 -5.69
CA LEU A 82 11.27 3.69 -4.61
C LEU A 82 11.66 2.26 -4.21
N ASN A 83 10.71 1.32 -4.12
CA ASN A 83 11.01 -0.08 -3.86
C ASN A 83 11.83 -0.73 -5.00
N ARG A 84 11.54 -0.39 -6.26
CA ARG A 84 12.28 -0.89 -7.42
C ARG A 84 13.72 -0.37 -7.46
N TRP A 85 13.91 0.93 -7.20
CA TRP A 85 15.24 1.57 -7.28
C TRP A 85 16.12 1.36 -6.05
N TRP A 86 15.53 1.27 -4.86
CA TRP A 86 16.28 1.23 -3.60
C TRP A 86 16.20 -0.13 -2.90
N THR A 87 14.99 -0.66 -2.69
CA THR A 87 14.79 -1.88 -1.91
C THR A 87 15.24 -3.14 -2.66
N PHE A 88 15.06 -3.21 -3.99
CA PHE A 88 15.25 -4.43 -4.79
C PHE A 88 16.29 -4.36 -5.91
N LYS A 89 17.10 -3.30 -5.98
CA LYS A 89 18.11 -2.98 -7.04
C LYS A 89 19.08 -4.11 -7.45
N SER A 90 19.16 -5.20 -6.69
CA SER A 90 20.12 -6.30 -6.84
C SER A 90 19.54 -7.56 -7.51
N THR A 91 18.28 -7.57 -7.94
CA THR A 91 17.61 -8.76 -8.51
C THR A 91 17.34 -8.55 -9.99
N LYS A 92 17.52 -9.55 -10.86
CA LYS A 92 17.14 -9.46 -12.28
C LYS A 92 15.66 -9.05 -12.38
N HIS A 93 15.41 -7.80 -12.76
CA HIS A 93 14.07 -7.22 -12.77
C HIS A 93 13.28 -7.73 -13.97
N ALA A 94 11.99 -8.00 -13.76
CA ALA A 94 11.06 -8.10 -14.87
C ALA A 94 10.81 -6.70 -15.46
N THR A 95 10.12 -6.64 -16.60
CA THR A 95 9.73 -5.36 -17.20
C THR A 95 8.90 -4.53 -16.20
N TRP A 96 8.99 -3.21 -16.30
CA TRP A 96 8.35 -2.29 -15.35
C TRP A 96 6.84 -2.57 -15.19
N TRP A 97 6.14 -2.79 -16.31
CA TRP A 97 4.71 -3.09 -16.33
C TRP A 97 4.35 -4.43 -15.67
N ALA A 98 5.20 -5.44 -15.81
CA ALA A 98 4.97 -6.75 -15.21
C ALA A 98 5.04 -6.70 -13.67
N GLU A 99 5.79 -5.76 -13.11
CA GLU A 99 5.86 -5.57 -11.64
C GLU A 99 4.86 -4.53 -11.13
N PHE A 100 4.50 -3.52 -11.93
CA PHE A 100 3.60 -2.45 -11.52
C PHE A 100 2.17 -2.92 -11.27
N TRP A 101 1.56 -3.66 -12.20
CA TRP A 101 0.16 -4.09 -12.05
C TRP A 101 -0.09 -4.97 -10.83
N PRO A 102 0.77 -5.96 -10.52
CA PRO A 102 0.66 -6.73 -9.29
C PRO A 102 0.88 -5.86 -8.05
N PHE A 103 1.85 -4.94 -8.06
CA PHE A 103 2.05 -4.00 -6.95
C PHE A 103 0.82 -3.13 -6.70
N LEU A 104 0.20 -2.61 -7.76
CA LEU A 104 -1.05 -1.86 -7.68
C LEU A 104 -2.21 -2.71 -7.15
N ALA A 105 -2.38 -3.94 -7.65
CA ALA A 105 -3.43 -4.83 -7.16
C ALA A 105 -3.30 -5.11 -5.66
N VAL A 106 -2.09 -5.40 -5.19
CA VAL A 106 -1.80 -5.64 -3.76
C VAL A 106 -2.05 -4.37 -2.95
N GLY A 107 -1.59 -3.21 -3.43
CA GLY A 107 -1.84 -1.91 -2.80
C GLY A 107 -3.34 -1.60 -2.67
N SER A 108 -4.12 -1.89 -3.71
CA SER A 108 -5.57 -1.67 -3.72
C SER A 108 -6.29 -2.59 -2.72
N VAL A 109 -5.90 -3.86 -2.63
CA VAL A 109 -6.43 -4.79 -1.62
C VAL A 109 -6.09 -4.30 -0.21
N ALA A 110 -4.86 -3.86 0.02
CA ALA A 110 -4.46 -3.30 1.32
C ALA A 110 -5.27 -2.04 1.67
N ALA A 111 -5.53 -1.16 0.70
CA ALA A 111 -6.36 0.03 0.89
C ALA A 111 -7.82 -0.33 1.24
N ALA A 112 -8.41 -1.32 0.55
CA ALA A 112 -9.76 -1.79 0.84
C ALA A 112 -9.85 -2.43 2.24
N VAL A 113 -8.89 -3.26 2.62
CA VAL A 113 -8.81 -3.84 3.98
C VAL A 113 -8.64 -2.74 5.03
N GLY A 114 -7.79 -1.75 4.76
CA GLY A 114 -7.61 -0.60 5.65
C GLY A 114 -8.90 0.18 5.87
N LEU A 115 -9.70 0.37 4.82
CA LEU A 115 -11.01 1.02 4.92
C LEU A 115 -11.97 0.22 5.81
N VAL A 116 -12.04 -1.10 5.64
CA VAL A 116 -12.88 -1.97 6.48
C VAL A 116 -12.46 -1.89 7.94
N ILE A 117 -11.15 -2.00 8.23
CA ILE A 117 -10.62 -1.87 9.60
C ILE A 117 -11.02 -0.52 10.19
N LYS A 118 -10.84 0.57 9.43
CA LYS A 118 -11.20 1.91 9.90
C LYS A 118 -12.67 2.01 10.26
N ILE A 119 -13.58 1.51 9.39
CA ILE A 119 -15.03 1.48 9.65
C ILE A 119 -15.34 0.69 10.93
N LEU A 120 -14.70 -0.45 11.14
CA LEU A 120 -14.90 -1.26 12.35
C LEU A 120 -14.42 -0.54 13.61
N LEU A 121 -13.33 0.24 13.55
CA LEU A 121 -12.80 0.97 14.70
C LEU A 121 -13.62 2.24 15.02
N THR A 122 -14.33 2.81 14.05
CA THR A 122 -15.10 4.06 14.20
C THR A 122 -16.61 3.87 14.34
N ASN A 123 -17.16 2.70 14.01
CA ASN A 123 -18.58 2.42 14.16
C ASN A 123 -18.93 2.03 15.62
N PRO A 124 -19.79 2.79 16.33
CA PRO A 124 -20.17 2.49 17.72
C PRO A 124 -20.83 1.12 17.93
N SER A 125 -21.46 0.56 16.91
CA SER A 125 -22.06 -0.78 16.97
C SER A 125 -21.06 -1.91 16.75
N SER A 126 -19.81 -1.60 16.43
CA SER A 126 -18.74 -2.57 16.23
C SER A 126 -18.16 -3.05 17.57
N PRO A 127 -17.87 -4.36 17.71
CA PRO A 127 -17.23 -4.90 18.91
C PRO A 127 -15.79 -4.41 19.12
N VAL A 128 -15.15 -3.87 18.08
CA VAL A 128 -13.79 -3.31 18.13
C VAL A 128 -13.78 -1.78 18.06
N TYR A 129 -14.92 -1.15 18.32
CA TYR A 129 -15.02 0.30 18.42
C TYR A 129 -13.99 0.86 19.40
N LEU A 130 -13.31 1.94 19.03
CA LEU A 130 -12.36 2.62 19.91
C LEU A 130 -13.13 3.40 20.99
N PRO A 131 -13.06 3.01 22.28
CA PRO A 131 -13.94 3.57 23.30
C PRO A 131 -13.47 4.92 23.84
N GLU A 132 -14.41 5.68 24.38
CA GLU A 132 -14.09 6.81 25.26
C GLU A 132 -13.49 6.32 26.59
N PRO A 133 -12.70 7.14 27.31
CA PRO A 133 -12.36 8.54 27.04
C PRO A 133 -11.09 8.74 26.20
N TYR A 134 -10.42 7.66 25.76
CA TYR A 134 -9.12 7.78 25.11
C TYR A 134 -9.21 8.26 23.65
N PHE A 135 -10.30 7.89 22.96
CA PHE A 135 -10.54 8.24 21.57
C PHE A 135 -11.83 9.04 21.47
N HIS A 136 -11.73 10.31 21.06
CA HIS A 136 -12.89 11.20 20.93
C HIS A 136 -12.56 12.40 20.03
N GLU A 137 -13.58 13.00 19.44
CA GLU A 137 -13.42 14.09 18.46
C GLU A 137 -13.30 15.48 19.11
N GLU A 138 -13.30 15.58 20.44
CA GLU A 138 -13.44 16.85 21.16
C GLU A 138 -12.27 17.84 21.03
N ARG A 139 -11.09 17.39 20.57
CA ARG A 139 -9.95 18.15 19.96
C ARG A 139 -8.63 17.39 20.12
N GLY A 140 -7.69 17.61 19.20
CA GLY A 140 -6.28 17.22 19.33
C GLY A 140 -5.93 15.84 18.76
N LEU A 141 -4.84 15.24 19.23
CA LEU A 141 -4.32 13.96 18.75
C LEU A 141 -5.21 12.76 19.11
N ASN A 142 -6.27 12.93 19.91
CA ASN A 142 -7.15 11.85 20.37
C ASN A 142 -8.29 11.53 19.40
N SER A 143 -8.34 12.16 18.23
CA SER A 143 -9.37 11.89 17.21
C SER A 143 -9.40 10.41 16.85
N ARG A 144 -10.60 9.81 16.96
CA ARG A 144 -10.82 8.40 16.65
C ARG A 144 -10.54 8.13 15.18
N GLU A 145 -10.88 9.09 14.31
CA GLU A 145 -10.64 9.02 12.89
C GLU A 145 -9.14 8.89 12.56
N TYR A 146 -8.29 9.68 13.22
CA TYR A 146 -6.84 9.64 13.01
C TYR A 146 -6.21 8.36 13.57
N TRP A 147 -6.61 7.92 14.77
CA TRP A 147 -6.11 6.68 15.34
C TRP A 147 -6.58 5.45 14.58
N ALA A 148 -7.84 5.41 14.14
CA ALA A 148 -8.36 4.33 13.31
C ALA A 148 -7.59 4.23 11.99
N GLN A 149 -7.28 5.37 11.36
CA GLN A 149 -6.45 5.42 10.17
C GLN A 149 -5.01 4.95 10.45
N LEU A 150 -4.40 5.37 11.56
CA LEU A 150 -3.05 4.93 11.93
C LEU A 150 -3.00 3.42 12.20
N ILE A 151 -3.95 2.89 12.95
CA ILE A 151 -4.07 1.45 13.24
C ILE A 151 -4.30 0.68 11.94
N ALA A 152 -5.18 1.15 11.05
CA ALA A 152 -5.40 0.54 9.75
C ALA A 152 -4.10 0.48 8.92
N ILE A 153 -3.32 1.56 8.89
CA ILE A 153 -2.00 1.58 8.22
C ILE A 153 -1.03 0.58 8.89
N MET A 154 -0.96 0.57 10.23
CA MET A 154 -0.08 -0.34 10.96
C MET A 154 -0.42 -1.82 10.74
N LEU A 155 -1.71 -2.15 10.61
CA LEU A 155 -2.16 -3.52 10.37
C LEU A 155 -2.04 -3.95 8.90
N THR A 156 -2.25 -3.02 7.97
CA THR A 156 -2.17 -3.33 6.53
C THR A 156 -0.73 -3.31 5.99
N MET A 157 0.18 -2.56 6.60
CA MET A 157 1.57 -2.47 6.14
C MET A 157 2.33 -3.82 6.17
N PRO A 158 2.25 -4.65 7.23
CA PRO A 158 2.85 -5.98 7.24
C PRO A 158 2.27 -6.91 6.19
N ILE A 159 0.96 -6.84 5.95
CA ILE A 159 0.28 -7.63 4.91
C ILE A 159 0.82 -7.23 3.54
N ASN A 160 0.89 -5.92 3.27
CA ASN A 160 1.42 -5.39 2.03
C ASN A 160 2.89 -5.81 1.82
N PHE A 161 3.71 -5.81 2.88
CA PHE A 161 5.08 -6.33 2.85
C PHE A 161 5.14 -7.83 2.52
N ILE A 162 4.36 -8.67 3.21
CA ILE A 162 4.38 -10.12 3.03
C ILE A 162 3.95 -10.49 1.60
N VAL A 163 2.87 -9.89 1.12
CA VAL A 163 2.34 -10.18 -0.22
C VAL A 163 3.35 -9.76 -1.30
N ASN A 164 3.88 -8.53 -1.21
CA ASN A 164 4.94 -8.08 -2.13
C ASN A 164 6.18 -8.97 -2.06
N LYS A 165 6.61 -9.37 -0.85
CA LYS A 165 7.75 -10.25 -0.64
C LYS A 165 7.54 -11.64 -1.26
N VAL A 166 6.43 -12.30 -0.97
CA VAL A 166 6.13 -13.65 -1.48
C VAL A 166 5.98 -13.63 -3.01
N TRP A 167 5.44 -12.55 -3.56
CA TRP A 167 5.30 -12.39 -4.99
C TRP A 167 6.64 -12.13 -5.71
N THR A 168 7.46 -11.17 -5.26
CA THR A 168 8.80 -10.92 -5.81
C THR A 168 9.70 -12.17 -5.71
N PHE A 169 9.58 -12.96 -4.63
CA PHE A 169 10.37 -14.20 -4.48
C PHE A 169 9.80 -15.42 -5.23
N ARG A 170 8.49 -15.48 -5.53
CA ARG A 170 7.91 -16.54 -6.39
C ARG A 170 8.29 -16.36 -7.85
N ALA A 171 8.32 -15.13 -8.37
CA ALA A 171 8.74 -14.85 -9.75
C ALA A 171 10.20 -15.29 -10.02
N VAL A 172 11.09 -15.13 -9.02
CA VAL A 172 12.50 -15.53 -9.11
C VAL A 172 12.69 -17.05 -8.98
N ARG A 173 11.75 -17.77 -8.35
CA ARG A 173 11.85 -19.22 -8.15
C ARG A 173 11.38 -20.02 -9.37
N SER A 174 10.41 -19.51 -10.12
CA SER A 174 9.90 -20.17 -11.33
C SER A 174 10.94 -20.19 -12.46
N SER A 175 11.77 -19.15 -12.59
CA SER A 175 12.82 -19.07 -13.62
C SER A 175 14.00 -20.04 -13.40
N LYS A 176 14.22 -20.53 -12.17
CA LYS A 176 15.32 -21.47 -11.89
C LYS A 176 14.96 -22.93 -12.12
N LEU A 177 13.66 -23.27 -12.12
CA LEU A 177 13.20 -24.63 -12.40
C LEU A 177 13.19 -24.90 -13.91
N THR A 178 12.72 -23.95 -14.73
CA THR A 178 12.70 -24.09 -16.19
C THR A 178 14.09 -24.13 -16.85
N VAL A 179 15.11 -23.49 -16.26
CA VAL A 179 16.50 -23.55 -16.79
C VAL A 179 17.25 -24.78 -16.30
N ALA A 180 16.87 -25.37 -15.17
CA ALA A 180 17.48 -26.58 -14.64
C ALA A 180 16.95 -27.87 -15.31
N GLU A 181 15.79 -27.81 -15.95
CA GLU A 181 15.15 -28.92 -16.68
C GLU A 181 15.34 -28.88 -18.21
N ALA A 182 16.02 -27.87 -18.75
CA ALA A 182 16.34 -27.85 -20.18
C ALA A 182 17.35 -28.98 -20.50
N PRO A 183 17.03 -29.92 -21.40
CA PRO A 183 17.95 -30.99 -21.80
C PRO A 183 19.24 -30.41 -22.38
N VAL A 184 20.36 -31.06 -22.11
CA VAL A 184 21.73 -30.62 -22.43
C VAL A 184 22.04 -30.56 -23.95
N GLU A 185 21.08 -30.87 -24.81
CA GLU A 185 21.33 -31.29 -26.20
C GLU A 185 21.43 -30.16 -27.25
N GLU A 186 21.15 -28.89 -26.90
CA GLU A 186 21.26 -27.76 -27.85
C GLU A 186 22.37 -26.78 -27.48
N ARG A 187 23.61 -27.27 -27.34
CA ARG A 187 24.80 -26.40 -27.48
C ARG A 187 25.39 -26.60 -28.86
N PRO A 188 25.19 -25.69 -29.83
CA PRO A 188 25.95 -25.75 -31.06
C PRO A 188 27.43 -25.49 -30.72
N THR A 189 28.26 -26.49 -30.98
CA THR A 189 29.69 -26.27 -31.16
C THR A 189 29.89 -25.72 -32.56
N VAL A 190 30.49 -24.53 -32.63
CA VAL A 190 30.80 -23.67 -33.79
C VAL A 190 29.70 -22.67 -34.14
#